data_AF-A0A6B3G9C5-F1
#
_entry.id   AF-A0A6B3G9C5-F1
#
_cell.length_a   1.000
_cell.length_b   1.000
_cell.length_c   1.000
_cell.angle_alpha   90.00
_cell.angle_beta   90.00
_cell.angle_gamma   90.00
#
_symmetry.space_group_name_H-M   'P 1'
#
loop_
_entity.id
_entity.type
_entity.pdbx_description
1 polymer ?
#
loop_
_entity_poly.entity_id
_entity_poly.type
_entity_poly.pdbx_seq_one_letter_code
_entity_poly.pdbx_strand_id
1 'polypeptide(L)'
;MGSTLTNAQIDRMARAGVLLIPVEQGLRFLDAAVYGDEPVVVAGRWDREALAAQYRGGALPRILESLLPAGAVDSWGGEGPSPVVLMDDGQDVSAEEEAGTMLERLLAEVAGVLGHAS
;
A
#
# COMPACT_ATOMS: atom_id res chain seq x y z
N MET A 1 8.22 -8.39 -15.94
CA MET A 1 7.66 -7.22 -16.65
C MET A 1 8.61 -6.02 -16.75
N GLY A 2 9.61 -5.83 -15.87
CA GLY A 2 10.57 -4.71 -16.00
C GLY A 2 11.88 -5.00 -16.74
N SER A 3 12.15 -6.25 -17.15
CA SER A 3 13.45 -6.67 -17.70
C SER A 3 13.76 -6.13 -19.10
N THR A 4 12.77 -5.59 -19.81
CA THR A 4 12.92 -5.00 -21.15
C THR A 4 13.01 -3.48 -21.12
N LEU A 5 13.00 -2.86 -19.93
CA LEU A 5 13.16 -1.41 -19.80
C LEU A 5 14.60 -1.01 -20.10
N THR A 6 14.73 -0.01 -20.96
CA THR A 6 16.01 0.65 -21.23
C THR A 6 16.41 1.53 -20.05
N ASN A 7 17.72 1.78 -19.88
CA ASN A 7 18.21 2.70 -18.85
C ASN A 7 17.55 4.08 -18.93
N ALA A 8 17.31 4.60 -20.15
CA ALA A 8 16.62 5.88 -20.33
C ALA A 8 15.17 5.87 -19.80
N GLN A 9 14.48 4.73 -19.86
CA GLN A 9 13.15 4.58 -19.26
C GLN A 9 13.23 4.48 -17.73
N ILE A 10 14.23 3.77 -17.20
CA ILE A 10 14.50 3.68 -15.77
C ILE A 10 14.81 5.06 -15.19
N ASP A 11 15.70 5.82 -15.81
CA ASP A 11 16.07 7.17 -15.38
C ASP A 11 14.90 8.15 -15.46
N ARG A 12 14.00 7.94 -16.42
CA ARG A 12 12.76 8.73 -16.51
C ARG A 12 11.82 8.42 -15.34
N MET A 13 11.67 7.15 -14.98
CA MET A 13 10.87 6.74 -13.82
C MET A 13 11.47 7.27 -12.51
N ALA A 14 12.80 7.16 -12.34
CA ALA A 14 13.48 7.68 -11.16
C ALA A 14 13.29 9.20 -11.01
N ARG A 15 13.39 9.96 -12.11
CA ARG A 15 13.06 11.40 -12.10
C ARG A 15 11.60 11.69 -11.74
N ALA A 16 10.67 10.80 -12.10
CA ALA A 16 9.27 10.87 -11.68
C ALA A 16 9.06 10.43 -10.22
N GLY A 17 10.11 9.99 -9.51
CA GLY A 17 10.06 9.58 -8.11
C GLY A 17 9.75 8.10 -7.91
N VAL A 18 9.73 7.29 -8.98
CA VAL A 18 9.38 5.87 -8.95
C VAL A 18 10.59 5.02 -9.30
N LEU A 19 10.91 4.08 -8.42
CA LEU A 19 12.01 3.13 -8.62
C LEU A 19 11.49 1.79 -9.12
N LEU A 20 12.36 1.09 -9.85
CA LEU A 20 12.07 -0.24 -10.35
C LEU A 20 11.96 -1.23 -9.19
N ILE A 21 10.97 -2.10 -9.23
CA ILE A 21 10.75 -3.14 -8.22
C ILE A 21 11.43 -4.43 -8.70
N PRO A 22 12.42 -4.96 -7.96
CA PRO A 22 12.98 -6.28 -8.23
C PRO A 22 11.90 -7.35 -8.19
N VAL A 23 12.04 -8.40 -9.00
CA VAL A 23 10.99 -9.43 -9.14
C VAL A 23 10.68 -10.08 -7.80
N GLU A 24 11.71 -10.40 -7.02
CA GLU A 24 11.62 -11.05 -5.72
C GLU A 24 10.84 -10.17 -4.72
N GLN A 25 11.10 -8.86 -4.75
CA GLN A 25 10.38 -7.90 -3.91
C GLN A 25 8.93 -7.71 -4.38
N GLY A 26 8.69 -7.73 -5.69
CA GLY A 26 7.35 -7.65 -6.27
C GLY A 26 6.48 -8.83 -5.87
N LEU A 27 7.03 -10.05 -5.86
CA LEU A 27 6.33 -11.24 -5.37
C LEU A 27 5.98 -11.13 -3.89
N ARG A 28 6.90 -10.66 -3.06
CA ARG A 28 6.61 -10.41 -1.63
C ARG A 28 5.49 -9.40 -1.42
N PHE A 29 5.41 -8.34 -2.24
CA PHE A 29 4.30 -7.39 -2.17
C PHE A 29 2.98 -8.00 -2.62
N LEU A 30 3.00 -8.85 -3.65
CA LEU A 30 1.82 -9.57 -4.09
C LEU A 30 1.31 -10.52 -3.00
N ASP A 31 2.19 -11.30 -2.39
CA ASP A 31 1.82 -12.19 -1.28
C ASP A 31 1.21 -11.38 -0.13
N ALA A 32 1.85 -10.28 0.27
CA ALA A 32 1.33 -9.40 1.32
C ALA A 32 -0.05 -8.80 0.99
N ALA A 33 -0.30 -8.46 -0.28
CA ALA A 33 -1.60 -7.95 -0.72
C ALA A 33 -2.69 -9.02 -0.69
N VAL A 34 -2.35 -10.29 -0.98
CA VAL A 34 -3.30 -11.40 -0.96
C VAL A 34 -3.74 -11.75 0.47
N TYR A 35 -2.85 -11.60 1.45
CA TYR A 35 -3.13 -11.88 2.86
C TYR A 35 -3.59 -10.65 3.66
N GLY A 36 -3.66 -9.48 3.05
CA GLY A 36 -4.07 -8.24 3.72
C GLY A 36 -5.59 -8.03 3.68
N ASP A 37 -6.10 -7.26 4.64
CA ASP A 37 -7.54 -6.95 4.75
C ASP A 37 -7.98 -5.76 3.89
N GLU A 38 -7.02 -5.03 3.30
CA GLU A 38 -7.32 -3.86 2.48
C GLU A 38 -7.67 -4.27 1.04
N PRO A 39 -8.88 -3.95 0.53
CA PRO A 39 -9.35 -4.42 -0.77
C PRO A 39 -8.57 -3.83 -1.96
N VAL A 40 -7.92 -2.68 -1.79
CA VAL A 40 -7.14 -2.02 -2.84
C VAL A 40 -5.84 -1.45 -2.27
N VAL A 41 -4.71 -2.06 -2.65
CA VAL A 41 -3.37 -1.60 -2.27
C VAL A 41 -2.50 -1.36 -3.49
N VAL A 42 -1.62 -0.35 -3.41
CA VAL A 42 -0.63 -0.04 -4.44
C VAL A 42 0.77 -0.30 -3.90
N ALA A 43 1.49 -1.22 -4.52
CA ALA A 43 2.89 -1.48 -4.23
C ALA A 43 3.79 -0.55 -5.04
N GLY A 44 4.68 0.19 -4.37
CA GLY A 44 5.59 1.13 -5.00
C GLY A 44 6.93 1.23 -4.27
N ARG A 45 8.02 1.39 -5.02
CA ARG A 45 9.29 1.87 -4.48
C ARG A 45 9.47 3.32 -4.87
N TRP A 46 9.73 4.16 -3.89
CA TRP A 46 9.76 5.62 -4.06
C TRP A 46 11.17 6.17 -3.92
N ASP A 47 11.57 7.02 -4.85
CA ASP A 47 12.78 7.83 -4.71
C ASP A 47 12.44 9.09 -3.91
N ARG A 48 12.66 9.03 -2.59
CA ARG A 48 12.30 10.13 -1.68
C ARG A 48 13.05 11.42 -1.97
N GLU A 49 14.26 11.35 -2.50
CA GLU A 49 15.04 12.55 -2.84
C GLU A 49 14.44 13.24 -4.07
N ALA A 50 14.10 12.45 -5.10
CA ALA A 50 13.40 12.95 -6.28
C ALA A 50 12.02 13.53 -5.95
N LEU A 51 11.25 12.86 -5.08
CA LEU A 51 9.96 13.39 -4.61
C LEU A 51 10.12 14.69 -3.82
N ALA A 52 11.12 14.79 -2.94
CA ALA A 52 11.41 16.02 -2.21
C ALA A 52 11.85 17.16 -3.15
N ALA A 53 12.58 16.85 -4.22
CA ALA A 53 12.94 17.83 -5.24
C ALA A 53 11.72 18.32 -6.02
N GLN A 54 10.78 17.44 -6.37
CA GLN A 54 9.52 17.81 -7.01
C GLN A 54 8.64 18.66 -6.09
N TYR A 55 8.58 18.32 -4.79
CA TYR A 55 7.86 19.11 -3.79
C TYR A 55 8.44 20.52 -3.70
N ARG A 56 9.77 20.64 -3.60
CA ARG A 56 10.47 21.93 -3.62
C ARG A 56 10.20 22.75 -4.89
N GLY A 57 10.01 22.07 -6.02
CA GLY A 57 9.66 22.69 -7.29
C GLY A 57 8.17 22.96 -7.50
N GLY A 58 7.29 22.64 -6.53
CA GLY A 58 5.84 22.79 -6.67
C GLY A 58 5.18 21.85 -7.69
N ALA A 59 5.88 20.78 -8.09
CA ALA A 59 5.44 19.84 -9.12
C ALA A 59 4.90 18.51 -8.56
N LEU A 60 5.02 18.28 -7.24
CA LEU A 60 4.55 17.06 -6.60
C LEU A 60 3.02 17.10 -6.38
N PRO A 61 2.25 16.09 -6.84
CA PRO A 61 0.83 15.98 -6.53
C PRO A 61 0.58 15.80 -5.02
N ARG A 62 -0.46 16.48 -4.49
CA ARG A 62 -0.84 16.45 -3.07
C ARG A 62 -1.00 15.04 -2.49
N ILE A 63 -1.55 14.10 -3.27
CA ILE A 63 -1.73 12.70 -2.84
C ILE A 63 -0.41 11.98 -2.52
N LEU A 64 0.71 12.46 -3.06
CA LEU A 64 2.04 11.89 -2.85
C LEU A 64 2.86 12.61 -1.76
N GLU A 65 2.34 13.71 -1.20
CA GLU A 65 3.04 14.44 -0.13
C GLU A 65 3.17 13.62 1.15
N SER A 66 2.24 12.70 1.41
CA SER A 66 2.28 11.76 2.53
C SER A 66 3.45 10.77 2.46
N LEU A 67 4.12 10.66 1.30
CA LEU A 67 5.30 9.80 1.11
C LEU A 67 6.61 10.48 1.54
N LEU A 68 6.57 11.80 1.82
CA LEU A 68 7.73 12.54 2.30
C LEU A 68 7.95 12.27 3.81
N PRO A 69 9.19 12.38 4.31
CA PRO A 69 9.45 12.29 5.75
C PRO A 69 8.64 13.30 6.56
N ALA A 70 8.18 12.91 7.75
CA ALA A 70 7.48 13.82 8.67
C ALA A 70 8.31 15.10 8.91
N GLY A 71 7.67 16.27 8.78
CA GLY A 71 8.32 17.59 8.85
C GLY A 71 8.85 18.16 7.52
N ALA A 72 8.92 17.35 6.45
CA ALA A 72 9.28 17.84 5.12
C ALA A 72 8.18 18.72 4.50
N VAL A 73 6.92 18.50 4.88
CA VAL A 73 5.75 19.27 4.42
C VAL A 73 5.44 20.46 5.34
N ASP A 74 5.65 20.30 6.65
CA ASP A 74 5.32 21.31 7.67
C ASP A 74 6.24 22.54 7.60
N SER A 75 7.45 22.38 7.07
CA SER A 75 8.36 23.49 6.82
C SER A 75 7.87 24.48 5.75
N TRP A 76 6.79 24.17 5.02
CA TRP A 76 6.13 25.09 4.07
C TRP A 76 4.77 25.63 4.58
N GLY A 77 4.09 24.95 5.51
CA GLY A 77 2.95 25.48 6.26
C GLY A 77 1.55 25.31 5.62
N GLY A 78 0.59 24.98 6.49
CA GLY A 78 -0.85 24.98 6.23
C GLY A 78 -1.57 23.73 6.76
N GLU A 79 -2.24 23.88 7.90
CA GLU A 79 -3.09 22.90 8.60
C GLU A 79 -3.89 22.01 7.63
N GLY A 80 -3.55 20.72 7.60
CA GLY A 80 -4.25 19.69 6.82
C GLY A 80 -4.36 18.41 7.65
N PRO A 81 -5.47 17.66 7.52
CA PRO A 81 -5.81 16.57 8.43
C PRO A 81 -4.76 15.46 8.42
N SER A 82 -4.36 15.04 9.62
CA SER A 82 -3.32 14.03 9.84
C SER A 82 -3.68 12.70 9.16
N PRO A 83 -2.72 12.05 8.46
CA PRO A 83 -2.93 10.70 7.98
C PRO A 83 -2.94 9.71 9.16
N VAL A 84 -3.87 8.77 9.11
CA VAL A 84 -3.96 7.64 10.04
C VAL A 84 -2.70 6.79 9.86
N VAL A 85 -1.79 6.89 10.82
CA VAL A 85 -0.72 5.92 11.02
C VAL A 85 -1.32 4.83 11.89
N LEU A 86 -1.61 3.67 11.30
CA LEU A 86 -1.95 2.48 12.06
C LEU A 86 -0.69 2.02 12.79
N MET A 87 -0.60 2.39 14.07
CA MET A 87 0.26 1.71 15.03
C MET A 87 -0.41 0.39 15.39
N ASP A 88 0.37 -0.67 15.24
CA ASP A 88 0.08 -2.02 15.70
C ASP A 88 0.17 -2.04 17.23
N ASP A 89 -0.97 -2.09 17.91
CA ASP A 89 -1.06 -2.44 19.32
C ASP A 89 -2.03 -3.61 19.45
N GLY A 90 -1.43 -4.80 19.62
CA GLY A 90 -2.13 -6.05 19.77
C GLY A 90 -3.06 -6.08 20.98
N GLN A 91 -4.27 -6.59 20.74
CA GLN A 91 -5.13 -7.15 21.77
C GLN A 91 -5.53 -8.56 21.33
N ASP A 92 -4.69 -9.53 21.69
CA ASP A 92 -5.09 -10.92 21.84
C ASP A 92 -6.06 -10.99 23.02
N VAL A 93 -7.32 -11.39 22.76
CA VAL A 93 -8.26 -12.19 23.59
C VAL A 93 -9.67 -11.94 23.02
N SER A 94 -10.05 -12.66 21.96
CA SER A 94 -11.45 -12.95 21.52
C SER A 94 -11.56 -13.61 20.13
N ALA A 95 -10.48 -13.63 19.35
CA ALA A 95 -10.51 -14.04 17.93
C ALA A 95 -10.96 -15.49 17.67
N GLU A 96 -10.74 -16.43 18.59
CA GLU A 96 -10.99 -17.86 18.34
C GLU A 96 -12.49 -18.23 18.35
N GLU A 97 -13.29 -17.63 19.22
CA GLU A 97 -14.75 -17.85 19.27
C GLU A 97 -15.49 -17.08 18.15
N GLU A 98 -14.98 -15.92 17.77
CA GLU A 98 -15.46 -15.15 16.61
C GLU A 98 -15.13 -15.83 15.27
N ALA A 99 -13.94 -16.43 15.15
CA ALA A 99 -13.52 -17.13 13.94
C ALA A 99 -14.40 -18.36 13.64
N GLY A 100 -14.80 -19.11 14.66
CA GLY A 100 -15.72 -20.24 14.51
C GLY A 100 -17.10 -19.80 13.96
N THR A 101 -17.66 -18.75 14.56
CA THR A 101 -18.97 -18.21 14.17
C THR A 101 -18.95 -17.61 12.75
N MET A 102 -17.85 -16.94 12.39
CA MET A 102 -17.68 -16.34 11.06
C MET A 102 -17.45 -17.41 9.99
N LEU A 103 -16.70 -18.47 10.30
CA LEU A 103 -16.48 -19.61 9.41
C LEU A 103 -17.79 -20.35 9.10
N GLU A 104 -18.64 -20.59 10.09
CA GLU A 104 -19.96 -21.22 9.88
C GLU A 104 -20.84 -20.40 8.92
N ARG A 105 -20.84 -19.09 9.08
CA ARG A 105 -21.60 -18.18 8.20
C ARG A 105 -21.04 -18.16 6.77
N LEU A 106 -19.72 -18.17 6.62
CA LEU A 106 -19.05 -18.20 5.31
C LEU A 106 -19.33 -19.52 4.59
N LEU A 107 -19.30 -20.64 5.31
CA LEU A 107 -19.60 -21.97 4.75
C LEU A 107 -21.06 -22.08 4.32
N ALA A 108 -22.01 -21.51 5.08
CA ALA A 108 -23.41 -21.46 4.69
C ALA A 108 -23.61 -20.68 3.37
N GLU A 109 -22.90 -19.57 3.21
CA GLU A 109 -23.03 -18.72 2.02
C GLU A 109 -22.34 -19.33 0.79
N VAL A 110 -21.20 -20.00 0.99
CA VAL A 110 -20.54 -20.80 -0.06
C VAL A 110 -21.42 -21.96 -0.49
N ALA A 111 -22.06 -22.67 0.45
CA ALA A 111 -22.99 -23.75 0.14
C ALA A 111 -24.19 -23.25 -0.69
N GLY A 112 -24.74 -22.09 -0.33
CA GLY A 112 -25.80 -21.43 -1.09
C GLY A 112 -25.41 -21.10 -2.53
N VAL A 113 -24.21 -20.53 -2.74
CA VAL A 113 -23.69 -20.20 -4.08
C VAL A 113 -23.39 -21.46 -4.90
N LEU A 114 -22.91 -22.53 -4.26
CA LEU A 114 -22.62 -23.80 -4.92
C LEU A 114 -23.87 -24.68 -5.12
N GLY A 115 -25.03 -24.26 -4.66
CA GLY A 115 -26.29 -25.01 -4.78
C GLY A 115 -26.36 -26.24 -3.88
N HIS A 116 -25.54 -26.30 -2.84
CA HIS A 116 -25.64 -27.31 -1.81
C HIS A 116 -26.65 -26.85 -0.76
N ALA A 117 -27.78 -27.54 -0.66
CA ALA A 117 -28.71 -27.33 0.44
C ALA A 117 -28.07 -27.79 1.74
N SER A 118 -28.12 -26.93 2.77
CA SER A 118 -27.83 -27.28 4.16
C SER A 118 -28.68 -28.46 4.63
#